data_AF-A0A7W0YB82-F1
#
_entry.id   AF-A0A7W0YB82-F1
#
_cell.length_a   1.000
_cell.length_b   1.000
_cell.length_c   1.000
_cell.angle_alpha   90.00
_cell.angle_beta   90.00
_cell.angle_gamma   90.00
#
_symmetry.space_group_name_H-M   'P 1'
#
loop_
_entity.id
_entity.type
_entity.pdbx_description
1 polymer ?
#
loop_
_entity_poly.entity_id
_entity_poly.type
_entity_poly.pdbx_seq_one_letter_code
_entity_poly.pdbx_strand_id
1 'polypeptide(L)'
;MNQPNASRTLKGLLVRVAADQSEGGGYWNGPADSQTCQFVYVAIPETFRRRRGLNKPYSGLSRSLASLGATLPPHLVAHDMHLDPEFDHLTYGDRGDGDSRGAQIQRKLRPGDLLVFYSGLSDVHPNPRLIYAIVGLYVIDSIIKAVSVPRSRWHENAHTRRALAA
;
A
#
# COMPACT_ATOMS: atom_id res chain seq x y z
N MET A 1 36.82 20.68 -21.19
CA MET A 1 35.64 20.17 -21.91
C MET A 1 34.81 19.38 -20.93
N ASN A 2 33.72 19.95 -20.42
CA ASN A 2 32.76 19.23 -19.59
C ASN A 2 31.96 18.29 -20.50
N GLN A 3 32.06 16.98 -20.27
CA GLN A 3 31.13 16.06 -20.91
C GLN A 3 29.71 16.37 -20.42
N PRO A 4 28.69 16.37 -21.31
CA PRO A 4 27.31 16.49 -20.87
C PRO A 4 27.01 15.32 -19.93
N ASN A 5 26.51 15.64 -18.72
CA ASN A 5 26.03 14.65 -17.76
C ASN A 5 25.12 13.67 -18.50
N ALA A 6 25.57 12.43 -18.67
CA ALA A 6 24.72 11.37 -19.21
C ALA A 6 23.47 11.32 -18.34
N SER A 7 22.31 11.62 -18.95
CA SER A 7 21.02 11.59 -18.26
C SER A 7 20.85 10.20 -17.65
N ARG A 8 20.80 10.15 -16.32
CA ARG A 8 20.72 8.91 -15.56
C ARG A 8 19.46 8.16 -15.95
N THR A 9 19.57 6.89 -16.33
CA THR A 9 18.39 6.03 -16.52
C THR A 9 17.64 5.87 -15.19
N LEU A 10 16.37 6.29 -15.19
CA LEU A 10 15.45 6.11 -14.09
C LEU A 10 14.97 4.65 -14.06
N LYS A 11 15.03 4.01 -12.89
CA LYS A 11 14.47 2.67 -12.69
C LYS A 11 13.09 2.79 -12.04
N GLY A 12 12.21 1.84 -12.35
CA GLY A 12 10.91 1.71 -11.71
C GLY A 12 10.66 0.27 -11.31
N LEU A 13 9.99 0.07 -10.18
CA LEU A 13 9.44 -1.22 -9.79
C LEU A 13 7.92 -1.10 -9.67
N LEU A 14 7.20 -1.97 -10.37
CA LEU A 14 5.75 -2.08 -10.29
C LEU A 14 5.36 -3.05 -9.18
N VAL A 15 4.48 -2.61 -8.27
CA VAL A 15 4.13 -3.32 -7.05
C VAL A 15 2.62 -3.48 -6.94
N ARG A 16 2.16 -4.73 -6.82
CA ARG A 16 0.76 -5.04 -6.53
C ARG A 16 0.45 -4.75 -5.07
N VAL A 17 -0.57 -3.95 -4.82
CA VAL A 17 -1.01 -3.52 -3.49
C VAL A 17 -2.53 -3.58 -3.39
N ALA A 18 -3.03 -3.28 -2.18
CA ALA A 18 -4.44 -3.28 -1.82
C ALA A 18 -5.07 -4.70 -1.75
N ALA A 19 -6.26 -4.73 -1.16
CA ALA A 19 -7.09 -5.91 -1.01
C ALA A 19 -7.44 -6.53 -2.37
N ASP A 20 -7.53 -7.86 -2.40
CA ASP A 20 -7.97 -8.61 -3.58
C ASP A 20 -8.68 -9.92 -3.19
N GLN A 21 -9.03 -10.74 -4.19
CA GLN A 21 -9.75 -12.00 -4.02
C GLN A 21 -8.93 -13.15 -3.38
N SER A 22 -7.66 -12.92 -3.03
CA SER A 22 -6.85 -13.93 -2.35
C SER A 22 -7.10 -13.94 -0.84
N GLU A 23 -6.67 -15.02 -0.18
CA GLU A 23 -6.70 -15.15 1.28
C GLU A 23 -5.97 -14.00 1.98
N GLY A 24 -4.73 -13.71 1.55
CA GLY A 24 -3.96 -12.59 2.05
C GLY A 24 -4.53 -11.22 1.67
N GLY A 25 -5.34 -11.16 0.61
CA GLY A 25 -6.04 -9.97 0.14
C GLY A 25 -7.35 -9.66 0.86
N GLY A 26 -7.86 -10.56 1.70
CA GLY A 26 -9.11 -10.36 2.43
C GLY A 26 -10.37 -10.65 1.62
N TYR A 27 -10.25 -11.35 0.49
CA TYR A 27 -11.36 -11.76 -0.39
C TYR A 27 -12.23 -10.59 -0.88
N TRP A 28 -11.62 -9.44 -1.17
CA TRP A 28 -12.35 -8.27 -1.63
C TRP A 28 -11.46 -7.31 -2.43
N ASN A 29 -11.98 -6.75 -3.52
CA ASN A 29 -11.33 -5.66 -4.25
C ASN A 29 -11.95 -4.33 -3.82
N GLY A 30 -11.12 -3.30 -3.64
CA GLY A 30 -11.61 -1.95 -3.34
C GLY A 30 -12.52 -1.41 -4.47
N PRO A 31 -13.52 -0.58 -4.15
CA PRO A 31 -14.43 -0.03 -5.14
C PRO A 31 -13.78 1.07 -5.98
N ALA A 32 -14.13 1.12 -7.25
CA ALA A 32 -13.80 2.19 -8.18
C ALA A 32 -15.00 2.52 -9.06
N ASP A 33 -15.12 3.77 -9.46
CA ASP A 33 -16.06 4.22 -10.47
C ASP A 33 -15.28 4.42 -11.79
N SER A 34 -15.52 3.54 -12.75
CA SER A 34 -14.86 3.59 -14.06
C SER A 34 -15.21 4.81 -14.91
N GLN A 35 -16.30 5.52 -14.59
CA GLN A 35 -16.72 6.72 -15.32
C GLN A 35 -16.03 7.99 -14.80
N THR A 36 -15.72 8.03 -13.51
CA THR A 36 -15.11 9.21 -12.86
C THR A 36 -13.64 9.01 -12.48
N CYS A 37 -13.14 7.78 -12.59
CA CYS A 37 -11.82 7.35 -12.11
C CYS A 37 -11.62 7.53 -10.59
N GLN A 38 -12.70 7.73 -9.83
CA GLN A 38 -12.63 7.76 -8.37
C GLN A 38 -12.52 6.33 -7.82
N PHE A 39 -11.78 6.16 -6.74
CA PHE A 39 -11.64 4.86 -6.08
C PHE A 39 -11.41 5.03 -4.58
N VAL A 40 -11.64 3.96 -3.82
CA VAL A 40 -11.22 3.87 -2.43
C VAL A 40 -10.06 2.89 -2.33
N TYR A 41 -8.93 3.37 -1.83
CA TYR A 41 -7.82 2.48 -1.48
C TYR A 41 -8.22 1.63 -0.25
N VAL A 42 -8.29 0.32 -0.45
CA VAL A 42 -8.56 -0.66 0.60
C VAL A 42 -7.31 -1.49 0.80
N ALA A 43 -6.63 -1.35 1.93
CA ALA A 43 -5.46 -2.18 2.25
C ALA A 43 -5.84 -3.63 2.57
N ILE A 44 -4.87 -4.54 2.49
CA ILE A 44 -5.04 -5.94 2.90
C ILE A 44 -5.26 -6.04 4.42
N PRO A 45 -5.84 -7.14 4.94
CA PRO A 45 -5.99 -7.35 6.37
C PRO A 45 -4.62 -7.43 7.08
N GLU A 46 -4.50 -6.80 8.25
CA GLU A 46 -3.32 -6.98 9.11
C GLU A 46 -3.45 -8.28 9.90
N THR A 47 -2.40 -9.10 9.81
CA THR A 47 -2.31 -10.40 10.49
C THR A 47 -1.40 -10.36 11.72
N PHE A 48 -0.64 -9.28 11.90
CA PHE A 48 0.28 -9.11 13.03
C PHE A 48 -0.32 -8.23 14.12
N ARG A 49 0.00 -8.58 15.37
CA ARG A 49 -0.31 -7.73 16.51
C ARG A 49 0.36 -6.37 16.34
N ARG A 50 -0.42 -5.31 16.56
CA ARG A 50 0.08 -3.94 16.53
C ARG A 50 0.37 -3.40 17.92
N ARG A 51 1.26 -2.43 17.96
CA ARG A 51 1.53 -1.61 19.15
C ARG A 51 0.25 -0.86 19.53
N ARG A 52 0.03 -0.72 20.85
CA ARG A 52 -1.16 -0.07 21.40
C ARG A 52 -1.37 1.32 20.80
N GLY A 53 -2.58 1.59 20.31
CA GLY A 53 -2.97 2.90 19.75
C GLY A 53 -2.53 3.15 18.31
N LEU A 54 -1.83 2.20 17.68
CA LEU A 54 -1.43 2.29 16.27
C LEU A 54 -2.33 1.46 15.35
N ASN A 55 -3.55 1.18 15.83
CA ASN A 55 -4.57 0.52 15.05
C ASN A 55 -5.12 1.45 13.94
N LYS A 56 -5.65 0.86 12.90
CA LYS A 56 -6.10 1.39 11.61
C LYS A 56 -7.24 0.46 11.18
N PRO A 57 -8.42 0.59 11.81
CA PRO A 57 -9.54 -0.32 11.58
C PRO A 57 -10.16 -0.06 10.20
N TYR A 58 -10.76 -1.09 9.60
CA TYR A 58 -11.50 -0.92 8.33
C TYR A 58 -12.69 0.03 8.45
N SER A 59 -13.27 0.20 9.65
CA SER A 59 -14.35 1.16 9.91
C SER A 59 -13.98 2.60 9.59
N GLY A 60 -12.69 2.94 9.53
CA GLY A 60 -12.23 4.24 9.06
C GLY A 60 -12.57 4.54 7.59
N LEU A 61 -12.88 3.51 6.78
CA LEU A 61 -13.22 3.67 5.36
C LEU A 61 -14.70 3.93 5.10
N SER A 62 -15.58 3.81 6.10
CA SER A 62 -17.04 3.83 5.88
C SER A 62 -17.52 5.05 5.10
N ARG A 63 -16.96 6.23 5.38
CA ARG A 63 -17.34 7.47 4.67
C ARG A 63 -16.93 7.43 3.20
N SER A 64 -15.71 7.01 2.91
CA SER A 64 -15.17 6.95 1.53
C SER A 64 -15.84 5.84 0.72
N LEU A 65 -16.18 4.71 1.35
CA LEU A 65 -16.95 3.65 0.70
C LEU A 65 -18.35 4.14 0.35
N ALA A 66 -19.02 4.83 1.29
CA ALA A 66 -20.35 5.37 1.08
C ALA A 66 -20.40 6.39 -0.06
N SER A 67 -19.34 7.19 -0.28
CA SER A 67 -19.29 8.13 -1.41
C SER A 67 -19.25 7.45 -2.79
N LEU A 68 -18.90 6.17 -2.86
CA LEU A 68 -18.98 5.34 -4.07
C LEU A 68 -20.16 4.34 -4.05
N GLY A 69 -21.09 4.49 -3.10
CA GLY A 69 -22.22 3.55 -2.96
C GLY A 69 -21.81 2.15 -2.47
N ALA A 70 -20.59 1.97 -1.97
CA ALA A 70 -20.09 0.71 -1.46
C ALA A 70 -20.21 0.64 0.07
N THR A 71 -20.22 -0.58 0.61
CA THR A 71 -20.20 -0.84 2.05
C THR A 71 -19.06 -1.79 2.39
N LEU A 72 -18.61 -1.75 3.65
CA LEU A 72 -17.56 -2.65 4.13
C LEU A 72 -18.11 -4.07 4.24
N PRO A 73 -17.43 -5.10 3.70
CA PRO A 73 -17.84 -6.48 3.86
C PRO A 73 -17.91 -6.90 5.34
N PRO A 74 -18.94 -7.64 5.77
CA PRO A 74 -19.14 -8.02 7.17
C PRO A 74 -17.92 -8.70 7.80
N HIS A 75 -17.22 -9.56 7.03
CA HIS A 75 -16.05 -10.29 7.51
C HIS A 75 -14.81 -9.40 7.75
N LEU A 76 -14.81 -8.14 7.28
CA LEU A 76 -13.71 -7.19 7.49
C LEU A 76 -14.00 -6.16 8.60
N VAL A 77 -15.25 -6.07 9.08
CA VAL A 77 -15.69 -5.05 10.06
C VAL A 77 -14.85 -5.07 11.34
N ALA A 78 -14.53 -6.26 11.84
CA ALA A 78 -13.76 -6.45 13.07
C ALA A 78 -12.24 -6.46 12.84
N HIS A 79 -11.78 -6.27 11.60
CA HIS A 79 -10.37 -6.36 11.25
C HIS A 79 -9.70 -4.99 11.15
N ASP A 80 -8.38 -5.05 11.25
CA ASP A 80 -7.47 -3.94 11.07
C ASP A 80 -6.82 -4.02 9.69
N MET A 81 -6.52 -2.87 9.08
CA MET A 81 -5.81 -2.77 7.81
C MET A 81 -4.30 -2.79 8.00
N HIS A 82 -3.60 -3.53 7.13
CA HIS A 82 -2.17 -3.40 6.85
C HIS A 82 -1.97 -2.29 5.83
N LEU A 83 -2.15 -1.04 6.27
CA LEU A 83 -2.07 0.14 5.42
C LEU A 83 -0.63 0.35 4.91
N ASP A 84 -0.34 -0.23 3.75
CA ASP A 84 0.95 -0.21 3.04
C ASP A 84 0.71 -0.39 1.51
N PRO A 85 0.86 0.66 0.68
CA PRO A 85 1.44 1.96 0.99
C PRO A 85 0.60 2.79 1.97
N GLU A 86 1.29 3.62 2.74
CA GLU A 86 0.67 4.66 3.55
C GLU A 86 0.79 5.98 2.79
N PHE A 87 -0.30 6.38 2.12
CA PHE A 87 -0.31 7.54 1.24
C PHE A 87 -0.25 8.89 1.96
N ASP A 88 -0.72 8.98 3.21
CA ASP A 88 -0.66 10.24 3.98
C ASP A 88 0.77 10.54 4.44
N HIS A 89 1.55 9.49 4.69
CA HIS A 89 2.95 9.60 5.14
C HIS A 89 3.98 9.28 4.04
N LEU A 90 3.53 8.94 2.82
CA LEU A 90 4.36 8.57 1.67
C LEU A 90 5.37 7.45 1.99
N THR A 91 4.93 6.42 2.72
CA THR A 91 5.79 5.28 3.07
C THR A 91 5.33 3.99 2.44
N TYR A 92 6.31 3.14 2.10
CA TYR A 92 6.06 1.75 1.72
C TYR A 92 7.01 0.80 2.46
N GLY A 93 6.47 -0.29 3.00
CA GLY A 93 7.19 -1.32 3.72
C GLY A 93 7.05 -2.70 3.08
N ASP A 94 8.10 -3.50 3.19
CA ASP A 94 8.07 -4.93 2.85
C ASP A 94 9.17 -5.65 3.66
N ARG A 95 9.14 -6.98 3.68
CA ARG A 95 10.22 -7.79 4.27
C ARG A 95 11.45 -7.73 3.36
N GLY A 96 12.64 -7.84 3.97
CA GLY A 96 13.93 -7.67 3.28
C GLY A 96 14.73 -8.96 3.09
N ASP A 97 14.11 -10.13 3.29
CA ASP A 97 14.74 -11.45 3.26
C ASP A 97 14.60 -12.15 1.89
N GLY A 98 15.63 -12.87 1.48
CA GLY A 98 15.66 -13.68 0.24
C GLY A 98 15.32 -12.89 -1.04
N ASP A 99 14.33 -13.40 -1.77
CA ASP A 99 13.79 -12.82 -3.02
C ASP A 99 12.49 -12.04 -2.84
N SER A 100 12.18 -11.68 -1.59
CA SER A 100 11.07 -10.78 -1.27
C SER A 100 11.16 -9.46 -2.02
N ARG A 101 10.03 -8.80 -2.18
CA ARG A 101 9.94 -7.52 -2.87
C ARG A 101 10.74 -6.43 -2.14
N GLY A 102 10.76 -6.40 -0.81
CA GLY A 102 11.61 -5.46 -0.08
C GLY A 102 13.10 -5.72 -0.32
N ALA A 103 13.51 -6.97 -0.47
CA ALA A 103 14.88 -7.29 -0.86
C ALA A 103 15.20 -6.82 -2.29
N GLN A 104 14.24 -6.90 -3.22
CA GLN A 104 14.39 -6.33 -4.57
C GLN A 104 14.47 -4.81 -4.57
N ILE A 105 13.64 -4.13 -3.77
CA ILE A 105 13.68 -2.67 -3.59
C ILE A 105 15.06 -2.24 -3.10
N GLN A 106 15.57 -2.87 -2.03
CA GLN A 106 16.89 -2.56 -1.47
C GLN A 106 18.04 -2.80 -2.46
N ARG A 107 17.98 -3.87 -3.27
CA ARG A 107 19.05 -4.21 -4.22
C ARG A 107 19.03 -3.41 -5.52
N LYS A 108 17.84 -3.07 -6.03
CA LYS A 108 17.67 -2.57 -7.40
C LYS A 108 17.41 -1.07 -7.49
N LEU A 109 16.78 -0.49 -6.47
CA LEU A 109 16.34 0.90 -6.46
C LEU A 109 17.21 1.76 -5.53
N ARG A 110 17.21 3.06 -5.79
CA ARG A 110 17.91 4.06 -5.00
C ARG A 110 17.13 5.39 -5.00
N PRO A 111 17.55 6.41 -4.24
CA PRO A 111 16.92 7.72 -4.30
C PRO A 111 16.79 8.25 -5.74
N GLY A 112 15.60 8.80 -6.04
CA GLY A 112 15.20 9.30 -7.35
C GLY A 112 14.65 8.24 -8.32
N ASP A 113 14.65 6.95 -7.97
CA ASP A 113 13.93 5.91 -8.73
C ASP A 113 12.44 5.86 -8.33
N LEU A 114 11.65 5.10 -9.09
CA LEU A 114 10.20 5.01 -8.88
C LEU A 114 9.78 3.70 -8.22
N LEU A 115 8.82 3.82 -7.31
CA LEU A 115 7.98 2.72 -6.86
C LEU A 115 6.55 3.01 -7.33
N VAL A 116 6.01 2.17 -8.20
CA VAL A 116 4.69 2.37 -8.81
C VAL A 116 3.73 1.32 -8.26
N PHE A 117 2.58 1.74 -7.79
CA PHE A 117 1.60 0.87 -7.16
C PHE A 117 0.42 0.63 -8.10
N TYR A 118 0.07 -0.63 -8.29
CA TYR A 118 -1.15 -1.00 -9.00
C TYR A 118 -2.03 -1.92 -8.16
N SER A 119 -3.33 -1.86 -8.42
CA SER A 119 -4.31 -2.70 -7.73
C SER A 119 -5.38 -3.20 -8.69
N GLY A 120 -6.00 -4.31 -8.30
CA GLY A 120 -7.26 -4.79 -8.87
C GLY A 120 -8.41 -4.19 -8.07
N LEU A 121 -9.29 -3.46 -8.74
CA LEU A 121 -10.44 -2.76 -8.17
C LEU A 121 -11.74 -3.35 -8.77
N SER A 122 -12.83 -3.28 -8.01
CA SER A 122 -14.17 -3.64 -8.51
C SER A 122 -14.89 -2.38 -8.97
N ASP A 123 -15.40 -2.39 -10.19
CA ASP A 123 -16.31 -1.34 -10.64
C ASP A 123 -17.58 -1.31 -9.75
N VAL A 124 -18.15 -0.12 -9.53
CA VAL A 124 -19.39 0.06 -8.74
C VAL A 124 -20.66 -0.01 -9.59
N HIS A 125 -20.51 0.04 -10.92
CA HIS A 125 -21.62 -0.09 -11.85
C HIS A 125 -22.16 -1.54 -11.93
N PRO A 126 -23.41 -1.74 -12.37
CA PRO A 126 -23.98 -3.08 -12.55
C PRO A 126 -23.12 -4.00 -13.42
N ASN A 127 -23.07 -5.29 -13.08
CA ASN A 127 -22.15 -6.28 -13.67
C ASN A 127 -20.69 -5.85 -13.53
N PRO A 128 -20.21 -5.75 -12.28
CA PRO A 128 -18.95 -5.11 -11.97
C PRO A 128 -17.79 -5.80 -12.68
N ARG A 129 -16.94 -4.99 -13.31
CA ARG A 129 -15.72 -5.46 -13.99
C ARG A 129 -14.53 -5.32 -13.06
N LEU A 130 -13.55 -6.20 -13.24
CA LEU A 130 -12.24 -6.05 -12.62
C LEU A 130 -11.46 -4.96 -13.36
N ILE A 131 -11.04 -3.94 -12.63
CA ILE A 131 -10.24 -2.81 -13.12
C ILE A 131 -8.82 -2.97 -12.60
N TYR A 132 -7.83 -2.96 -13.49
CA TYR A 132 -6.43 -2.83 -13.09
C TYR A 132 -5.98 -1.39 -13.27
N ALA A 133 -5.60 -0.72 -12.18
CA ALA A 133 -5.24 0.69 -12.20
C ALA A 133 -3.92 0.94 -11.46
N ILE A 134 -3.16 1.93 -11.93
CA ILE A 134 -2.09 2.55 -11.12
C ILE A 134 -2.78 3.42 -10.08
N VAL A 135 -2.60 3.07 -8.80
CA VAL A 135 -3.28 3.72 -7.67
C VAL A 135 -2.38 4.71 -6.94
N GLY A 136 -1.09 4.75 -7.30
CA GLY A 136 -0.14 5.71 -6.78
C GLY A 136 1.29 5.44 -7.25
N LEU A 137 2.17 6.40 -6.99
CA LEU A 137 3.59 6.26 -7.24
C LEU A 137 4.38 7.08 -6.22
N TYR A 138 5.57 6.61 -5.87
CA TYR A 138 6.55 7.36 -5.12
C TYR A 138 7.82 7.55 -5.94
N VAL A 139 8.36 8.77 -5.89
CA VAL A 139 9.78 9.01 -6.16
C VAL A 139 10.52 8.71 -4.86
N ILE A 140 11.44 7.76 -4.90
CA ILE A 140 12.12 7.30 -3.69
C ILE A 140 13.01 8.42 -3.16
N ASP A 141 12.75 8.85 -1.94
CA ASP A 141 13.65 9.73 -1.20
C ASP A 141 14.75 8.93 -0.48
N SER A 142 14.33 7.94 0.32
CA SER A 142 15.25 7.11 1.10
C SER A 142 14.71 5.70 1.31
N ILE A 143 15.62 4.75 1.52
CA ILE A 143 15.31 3.35 1.85
C ILE A 143 15.98 3.04 3.18
N ILE A 144 15.18 2.80 4.22
CA ILE A 144 15.66 2.58 5.58
C ILE A 144 15.11 1.27 6.15
N LYS A 145 15.86 0.64 7.07
CA LYS A 145 15.38 -0.54 7.78
C LYS A 145 14.34 -0.11 8.82
N ALA A 146 13.24 -0.86 8.93
CA ALA A 146 12.17 -0.58 9.90
C ALA A 146 12.67 -0.51 11.35
N VAL A 147 13.68 -1.31 11.71
CA VAL A 147 14.31 -1.30 13.05
C VAL A 147 15.04 0.01 13.39
N SER A 148 15.40 0.80 12.37
CA SER A 148 16.06 2.09 12.53
C SER A 148 15.08 3.26 12.62
N VAL A 149 13.77 3.02 12.44
CA VAL A 149 12.74 4.07 12.52
C VAL A 149 12.46 4.40 13.98
N PRO A 150 12.60 5.69 14.41
CA PRO A 150 12.37 6.08 15.79
C PRO A 150 10.89 5.93 16.16
N ARG A 151 10.63 5.72 17.46
CA ARG A 151 9.28 5.47 17.98
C ARG A 151 8.25 6.54 17.62
N SER A 152 8.66 7.81 17.56
CA SER A 152 7.79 8.92 17.17
C SER A 152 7.18 8.73 15.77
N ARG A 153 7.86 7.98 14.89
CA ARG A 153 7.49 7.76 13.49
C ARG A 153 6.85 6.39 13.23
N TRP A 154 6.66 5.55 14.25
CA TRP A 154 6.08 4.21 14.05
C TRP A 154 4.66 4.21 13.51
N HIS A 155 3.93 5.32 13.63
CA HIS A 155 2.58 5.46 13.11
C HIS A 155 2.56 5.54 11.56
N GLU A 156 3.68 5.97 10.96
CA GLU A 156 3.79 6.32 9.54
C GLU A 156 3.75 5.12 8.59
N ASN A 157 4.13 3.92 9.05
CA ASN A 157 4.21 2.74 8.19
C ASN A 157 3.73 1.45 8.90
N ALA A 158 3.04 0.56 8.17
CA ALA A 158 2.48 -0.66 8.73
C ALA A 158 3.54 -1.57 9.35
N HIS A 159 4.72 -1.71 8.74
CA HIS A 159 5.80 -2.54 9.27
C HIS A 159 6.39 -2.00 10.57
N THR A 160 6.31 -0.69 10.83
CA THR A 160 6.75 -0.08 12.09
C THR A 160 5.68 -0.10 13.19
N ARG A 161 4.40 -0.18 12.82
CA ARG A 161 3.28 -0.32 13.76
C ARG A 161 3.21 -1.70 14.43
N ARG A 162 3.83 -2.72 13.82
CA ARG A 162 3.86 -4.08 14.38
C ARG A 162 4.59 -4.11 15.71
N ALA A 163 4.03 -4.84 16.68
CA ALA A 163 4.77 -5.22 17.86
C ALA A 163 5.73 -6.35 17.44
N LEU A 164 7.04 -6.09 17.49
CA LEU A 164 8.01 -7.19 17.36
C LEU A 164 7.74 -8.17 18.50
N ALA A 165 7.76 -9.47 18.20
CA ALA A 165 7.80 -10.48 19.26
C ALA A 165 9.01 -10.17 20.15
N ALA A 166 8.77 -10.13 21.46
CA ALA A 166 9.83 -10.04 22.45
C ALA A 166 10.66 -11.33 22.43
#